data_AF-A0A1W1ZWA3-F1
#
_entry.id   AF-A0A1W1ZWA3-F1
#
_cell.length_a   1.000
_cell.length_b   1.000
_cell.length_c   1.000
_cell.angle_alpha   90.00
_cell.angle_beta   90.00
_cell.angle_gamma   90.00
#
_symmetry.space_group_name_H-M   'P 1'
#
loop_
_entity.id
_entity.type
_entity.pdbx_description
1 polymer ?
#
loop_
_entity_poly.entity_id
_entity_poly.type
_entity_poly.pdbx_seq_one_letter_code
_entity_poly.pdbx_strand_id
1 'polypeptide(L)'
;MMDQGNFSEAKIQQDAITHIRNQFPETYGCLYHIANGGYRDPRTATILTGQGVVPGVQDLHLIWAGKLYLIEVKTSSGQVDPAQKVVHAQHKKQGFDTYIFRTSKEIISFVEYVLKSQNIDHFNGFISPFSKAENLHLYQEEYRVFRQSKFTQKSKNLL
;
A
#
# COMPACT_ATOMS: atom_id res chain seq x y z
N MET A 1 20.61 -1.32 21.16
CA MET A 1 19.61 -2.36 20.85
C MET A 1 18.32 -1.64 20.48
N MET A 2 17.92 -1.66 19.21
CA MET A 2 16.67 -1.02 18.79
C MET A 2 15.53 -1.99 19.05
N ASP A 3 14.59 -1.55 19.86
CA ASP A 3 13.33 -2.20 20.21
C ASP A 3 12.65 -2.80 18.97
N GLN A 4 12.57 -4.13 18.91
CA GLN A 4 11.68 -4.82 17.96
C GLN A 4 10.25 -4.81 18.50
N GLY A 5 9.77 -3.61 18.87
CA GLY A 5 8.38 -3.40 19.22
C GLY A 5 7.52 -3.79 18.03
N ASN A 6 6.45 -4.54 18.29
CA ASN A 6 5.50 -4.96 17.27
C ASN A 6 4.69 -3.73 16.82
N PHE A 7 5.31 -2.86 16.01
CA PHE A 7 4.74 -1.60 15.59
C PHE A 7 3.55 -1.83 14.66
N SER A 8 2.55 -0.96 14.76
CA SER A 8 1.46 -0.93 13.77
C SER A 8 1.97 -0.45 12.41
N GLU A 9 1.25 -0.79 11.34
CA GLU A 9 1.54 -0.30 9.98
C GLU A 9 1.61 1.24 9.96
N ALA A 10 0.68 1.89 10.65
CA ALA A 10 0.67 3.35 10.81
C ALA A 10 1.94 3.89 11.48
N LYS A 11 2.45 3.22 12.52
CA LYS A 11 3.68 3.66 13.21
C LYS A 11 4.91 3.46 12.33
N ILE A 12 5.00 2.33 11.64
CA ILE A 12 6.06 2.04 10.65
C ILE A 12 6.09 3.14 9.58
N GLN A 13 4.93 3.47 9.02
CA GLN A 13 4.80 4.50 8.00
C GLN A 13 5.15 5.89 8.53
N GLN A 14 4.64 6.27 9.70
CA GLN A 14 4.92 7.58 10.32
C GLN A 14 6.41 7.78 10.58
N ASP A 15 7.09 6.75 11.09
CA ASP A 15 8.54 6.81 11.36
C ASP A 15 9.33 6.99 10.07
N ALA A 16 9.00 6.23 9.03
CA ALA A 16 9.65 6.36 7.72
C ALA A 16 9.43 7.75 7.13
N ILE A 17 8.19 8.23 7.07
CA ILE A 17 7.86 9.56 6.52
C ILE A 17 8.54 10.69 7.29
N THR A 18 8.55 10.61 8.63
CA THR A 18 9.21 11.62 9.46
C THR A 18 10.71 11.66 9.18
N HIS A 19 11.37 10.51 9.12
CA HIS A 19 12.79 10.43 8.82
C HIS A 19 13.09 10.96 7.40
N ILE A 20 12.37 10.47 6.39
CA ILE A 20 12.59 10.86 4.99
C ILE A 20 12.40 12.36 4.80
N ARG A 21 11.35 12.97 5.36
CA ARG A 21 11.13 14.42 5.21
C ARG A 21 12.19 15.26 5.91
N ASN A 22 12.76 14.77 7.01
CA ASN A 22 13.84 15.47 7.71
C ASN A 22 15.18 15.37 6.98
N GLN A 23 15.46 14.24 6.31
CA GLN A 23 16.73 14.03 5.59
C GLN A 23 16.68 14.50 4.12
N PHE A 24 15.52 14.38 3.48
CA PHE A 24 15.28 14.62 2.06
C PHE A 24 14.04 15.51 1.89
N PRO A 25 14.08 16.79 2.29
CA PRO A 25 12.93 17.70 2.24
C PRO A 25 12.36 17.88 0.82
N GLU A 26 13.17 17.66 -0.22
CA GLU A 26 12.76 17.65 -1.63
C GLU A 26 11.72 16.57 -1.97
N THR A 27 11.55 15.57 -1.11
CA THR A 27 10.47 14.58 -1.23
C THR A 27 9.09 15.15 -0.91
N TYR A 28 8.99 16.36 -0.35
CA TYR A 28 7.71 17.00 -0.06
C TYR A 28 6.92 17.25 -1.36
N GLY A 29 5.71 16.67 -1.45
CA GLY A 29 4.90 16.67 -2.67
C GLY A 29 5.21 15.51 -3.64
N CYS A 30 6.32 14.80 -3.45
CA CYS A 30 6.70 13.63 -4.23
C CYS A 30 6.39 12.32 -3.53
N LEU A 31 6.55 12.26 -2.20
CA LEU A 31 6.20 11.12 -1.34
C LEU A 31 5.00 11.46 -0.45
N TYR A 32 3.89 10.76 -0.66
CA TYR A 32 2.65 11.02 0.06
C TYR A 32 1.82 9.76 0.31
N HIS A 33 0.99 9.84 1.35
CA HIS A 33 0.09 8.76 1.75
C HIS A 33 -1.22 8.80 0.97
N ILE A 34 -1.68 7.63 0.52
CA ILE A 34 -3.01 7.42 -0.05
C ILE A 34 -3.94 6.88 1.03
N ALA A 35 -4.69 7.76 1.69
CA ALA A 35 -5.49 7.42 2.86
C ALA A 35 -6.79 6.64 2.57
N ASN A 36 -6.85 5.82 1.53
CA ASN A 36 -8.11 5.22 1.05
C ASN A 36 -8.74 4.24 2.06
N GLY A 37 -7.95 3.58 2.91
CA GLY A 37 -8.44 2.59 3.90
C GLY A 37 -8.92 3.15 5.24
N GLY A 38 -8.81 4.46 5.48
CA GLY A 38 -9.14 5.06 6.79
C GLY A 38 -10.62 4.91 7.20
N TYR A 39 -10.87 4.81 8.51
CA TYR A 39 -12.22 4.84 9.07
C TYR A 39 -12.93 6.15 8.69
N ARG A 40 -14.19 6.02 8.29
CA ARG A 40 -15.06 7.12 7.89
C ARG A 40 -16.49 6.80 8.24
N ASP A 41 -17.29 7.83 8.48
CA ASP A 41 -18.72 7.65 8.60
C ASP A 41 -19.34 7.20 7.24
N PRO A 42 -20.50 6.53 7.25
CA PRO A 42 -21.11 5.97 6.04
C PRO A 42 -21.41 7.01 4.95
N ARG A 43 -21.74 8.25 5.32
CA ARG A 43 -22.07 9.31 4.35
C ARG A 43 -20.80 9.75 3.64
N THR A 44 -19.73 10.03 4.38
CA THR A 44 -18.43 10.39 3.81
C THR A 44 -17.87 9.26 2.95
N ALA A 45 -17.99 8.00 3.41
CA ALA A 45 -17.57 6.85 2.63
C ALA A 45 -18.28 6.78 1.27
N THR A 46 -19.61 6.99 1.24
CA THR A 46 -20.41 6.97 0.01
C THR A 46 -19.98 8.08 -0.95
N ILE A 47 -19.79 9.31 -0.45
CA ILE A 47 -19.35 10.45 -1.25
C ILE A 47 -17.98 10.17 -1.87
N LEU A 48 -17.02 9.72 -1.07
CA LEU A 48 -15.65 9.46 -1.54
C LEU A 48 -15.58 8.31 -2.54
N THR A 49 -16.37 7.24 -2.35
CA THR A 49 -16.50 6.19 -3.37
C THR A 49 -17.06 6.76 -4.67
N GLY A 50 -18.06 7.65 -4.60
CA GLY A 50 -18.58 8.36 -5.78
C GLY A 50 -17.57 9.29 -6.45
N GLN A 51 -16.57 9.77 -5.71
CA GLN A 51 -15.45 10.58 -6.21
C GLN A 51 -14.26 9.73 -6.72
N GLY A 52 -14.37 8.39 -6.67
CA GLY A 52 -13.35 7.50 -7.21
C GLY A 52 -12.34 6.98 -6.19
N VAL A 53 -12.61 7.05 -4.88
CA VAL A 53 -11.79 6.32 -3.89
C VAL A 53 -11.86 4.83 -4.16
N VAL A 54 -10.70 4.22 -4.38
CA VAL A 54 -10.53 2.78 -4.63
C VAL A 54 -9.96 2.11 -3.37
N PRO A 55 -10.67 1.13 -2.78
CA PRO A 55 -10.14 0.33 -1.69
C PRO A 55 -8.92 -0.50 -2.15
N GLY A 56 -7.93 -0.63 -1.28
CA GLY A 56 -6.75 -1.45 -1.53
C GLY A 56 -5.65 -0.78 -2.37
N VAL A 57 -5.78 0.51 -2.69
CA VAL A 57 -4.63 1.29 -3.19
C VAL A 57 -3.54 1.32 -2.13
N GLN A 58 -2.29 1.23 -2.58
CA GLN A 58 -1.08 1.17 -1.77
C GLN A 58 -0.99 2.37 -0.81
N ASP A 59 -0.43 2.14 0.36
CA ASP A 59 -0.32 3.17 1.40
C ASP A 59 0.45 4.42 0.96
N LEU A 60 1.54 4.27 0.21
CA LEU A 60 2.43 5.36 -0.18
C LEU A 60 2.70 5.34 -1.69
N HIS A 61 2.67 6.52 -2.30
CA HIS A 61 3.22 6.76 -3.63
C HIS A 61 4.45 7.65 -3.54
N LEU A 62 5.51 7.28 -4.26
CA LEU A 62 6.64 8.14 -4.55
C LEU A 62 6.67 8.43 -6.06
N ILE A 63 6.59 9.70 -6.43
CA ILE A 63 6.83 10.16 -7.80
C ILE A 63 8.22 10.79 -7.82
N TRP A 64 9.14 10.22 -8.59
CA TRP A 64 10.51 10.72 -8.66
C TRP A 64 11.13 10.46 -10.02
N ALA A 65 11.83 11.45 -10.57
CA ALA A 65 12.56 11.34 -11.85
C ALA A 65 11.75 10.71 -13.00
N GLY A 66 10.47 11.10 -13.14
CA GLY A 66 9.56 10.58 -14.18
C GLY A 66 9.03 9.17 -13.94
N LYS A 67 9.27 8.58 -12.77
CA LYS A 67 8.80 7.24 -12.38
C LYS A 67 7.83 7.33 -11.20
N LEU A 68 6.96 6.33 -11.10
CA LEU A 68 6.06 6.11 -9.97
C LEU A 68 6.47 4.82 -9.25
N TYR A 69 6.60 4.90 -7.94
CA TYR A 69 6.89 3.78 -7.06
C TYR A 69 5.72 3.60 -6.09
N LEU A 70 5.23 2.38 -6.01
CA LEU A 70 4.04 2.00 -5.23
C LEU A 70 4.48 1.21 -4.01
N ILE A 71 4.19 1.72 -2.82
CA ILE A 71 4.68 1.15 -1.56
C ILE A 71 3.52 0.81 -0.65
N GLU A 72 3.43 -0.46 -0.28
CA GLU A 72 2.48 -1.01 0.68
C GLU A 72 3.21 -1.32 1.99
N VAL A 73 2.63 -0.90 3.13
CA VAL A 73 3.22 -1.09 4.45
C VAL A 73 2.48 -2.19 5.17
N LYS A 74 3.22 -3.19 5.66
CA LYS A 74 2.66 -4.27 6.50
C LYS A 74 3.39 -4.38 7.82
N THR A 75 2.74 -4.94 8.85
CA THR A 75 3.49 -5.40 10.04
C THR A 75 4.30 -6.65 9.69
N SER A 76 5.03 -7.25 10.62
CA SER A 76 5.70 -8.54 10.39
C SER A 76 4.73 -9.66 9.99
N SER A 77 3.51 -9.67 10.57
CA SER A 77 2.46 -10.66 10.31
C SER A 77 1.34 -10.15 9.39
N GLY A 78 1.35 -8.87 9.02
CA GLY A 78 0.34 -8.22 8.19
C GLY A 78 0.22 -8.89 6.82
N GLN A 79 -1.00 -9.13 6.38
CA GLN A 79 -1.30 -9.78 5.11
C GLN A 79 -1.92 -8.80 4.13
N VAL A 80 -1.69 -9.05 2.84
CA VAL A 80 -2.34 -8.30 1.75
C VAL A 80 -3.79 -8.76 1.63
N ASP A 81 -4.73 -7.84 1.78
CA ASP A 81 -6.15 -8.16 1.72
C ASP A 81 -6.63 -8.36 0.26
N PRO A 82 -7.80 -9.00 0.05
CA PRO A 82 -8.27 -9.30 -1.31
C PRO A 82 -8.43 -8.08 -2.23
N ALA A 83 -8.81 -6.90 -1.72
CA ALA A 83 -8.89 -5.68 -2.53
C ALA A 83 -7.51 -5.22 -2.98
N GLN A 84 -6.52 -5.27 -2.08
CA GLN A 84 -5.13 -4.93 -2.38
C GLN A 84 -4.53 -5.85 -3.45
N LYS A 85 -4.79 -7.17 -3.38
CA LYS A 85 -4.33 -8.12 -4.42
C LYS A 85 -4.80 -7.71 -5.82
N VAL A 86 -6.06 -7.28 -5.95
CA VAL A 86 -6.62 -6.79 -7.22
C VAL A 86 -5.86 -5.55 -7.69
N VAL A 87 -5.64 -4.57 -6.81
CA VAL A 87 -4.96 -3.32 -7.16
C VAL A 87 -3.51 -3.56 -7.55
N HIS A 88 -2.78 -4.42 -6.82
CA HIS A 88 -1.38 -4.75 -7.14
C HIS A 88 -1.27 -5.38 -8.54
N ALA A 89 -2.13 -6.34 -8.88
CA ALA A 89 -2.16 -6.95 -10.20
C ALA A 89 -2.60 -5.97 -11.31
N GLN A 90 -3.56 -5.10 -11.00
CA GLN A 90 -4.05 -4.08 -11.93
C GLN A 90 -2.94 -3.07 -12.26
N HIS A 91 -2.18 -2.60 -11.27
CA HIS A 91 -1.03 -1.72 -11.46
C HIS A 91 0.12 -2.44 -12.18
N LYS A 92 0.35 -3.73 -11.90
CA LYS A 92 1.31 -4.54 -12.67
C LYS A 92 0.98 -4.58 -14.15
N LYS A 93 -0.31 -4.70 -14.49
CA LYS A 93 -0.78 -4.64 -15.89
C LYS A 93 -0.43 -3.31 -16.58
N GLN A 94 -0.25 -2.23 -15.81
CA GLN A 94 0.19 -0.93 -16.31
C GLN A 94 1.72 -0.75 -16.28
N GLY A 95 2.47 -1.78 -15.88
CA GLY A 95 3.94 -1.74 -15.81
C GLY A 95 4.51 -1.33 -14.46
N PHE A 96 3.70 -1.22 -13.40
CA PHE A 96 4.17 -0.82 -12.08
C PHE A 96 4.11 -1.98 -11.07
N ASP A 97 5.25 -2.26 -10.45
CA ASP A 97 5.33 -3.18 -9.31
C ASP A 97 4.94 -2.48 -8.00
N THR A 98 4.26 -3.21 -7.13
CA THR A 98 4.06 -2.82 -5.73
C THR A 98 5.15 -3.43 -4.88
N TYR A 99 5.79 -2.63 -4.03
CA TYR A 99 6.77 -3.07 -3.04
C TYR A 99 6.12 -3.15 -1.67
N ILE A 100 6.30 -4.27 -0.96
CA ILE A 100 5.79 -4.45 0.40
C ILE A 100 6.97 -4.31 1.37
N PHE A 101 6.88 -3.33 2.27
CA PHE A 101 7.86 -3.14 3.33
C PHE A 101 7.24 -3.40 4.70
N ARG A 102 8.03 -3.96 5.61
CA ARG A 102 7.59 -4.38 6.94
C ARG A 102 8.25 -3.60 8.08
N THR A 103 9.19 -2.73 7.75
CA THR A 103 9.87 -1.86 8.71
C THR A 103 10.11 -0.48 8.12
N SER A 104 10.24 0.53 8.99
CA SER A 104 10.52 1.90 8.56
C SER A 104 11.88 2.01 7.87
N LYS A 105 12.86 1.23 8.32
CA LYS A 105 14.21 1.16 7.74
C LYS A 105 14.21 0.69 6.29
N GLU A 106 13.39 -0.29 5.95
CA GLU A 106 13.27 -0.77 4.57
C GLU A 106 12.71 0.32 3.65
N ILE A 107 11.66 1.03 4.09
CA ILE A 107 11.06 2.14 3.35
C ILE A 107 12.10 3.27 3.16
N ILE A 108 12.79 3.65 4.24
CA ILE A 108 13.82 4.70 4.20
C ILE A 108 14.92 4.32 3.20
N SER A 109 15.45 3.09 3.28
CA SER A 109 16.48 2.59 2.38
C SER A 109 16.01 2.61 0.93
N PHE A 110 14.80 2.11 0.65
CA PHE A 110 14.24 2.11 -0.69
C PHE A 110 14.15 3.53 -1.28
N VAL A 111 13.60 4.47 -0.52
CA VAL A 111 13.47 5.86 -0.95
C VAL A 111 14.85 6.47 -1.17
N GLU A 112 15.79 6.30 -0.24
CA GLU A 112 17.16 6.82 -0.38
C GLU A 112 17.86 6.32 -1.66
N TYR A 113 17.73 5.03 -1.98
CA TYR A 113 18.27 4.47 -3.22
C TYR A 113 17.62 5.07 -4.47
N VAL A 114 16.30 5.25 -4.46
CA VAL A 114 15.57 5.90 -5.56
C VAL A 114 16.06 7.34 -5.75
N LEU A 115 16.18 8.12 -4.68
CA LEU A 115 16.61 9.52 -4.73
C LEU A 115 18.03 9.65 -5.29
N LYS A 116 18.93 8.74 -4.87
CA LYS A 116 20.33 8.71 -5.33
C LYS A 116 20.50 8.10 -6.73
N SER A 117 19.40 7.81 -7.44
CA SER A 117 19.41 7.19 -8.78
C SER A 117 20.20 5.88 -8.83
N GLN A 118 20.17 5.11 -7.74
CA GLN A 118 20.86 3.84 -7.63
C GLN A 118 20.02 2.71 -8.25
N ASN A 119 20.68 1.60 -8.59
CA ASN A 119 19.99 0.39 -9.01
C ASN A 119 19.17 -0.19 -7.85
N ILE A 120 17.88 -0.43 -8.08
CA ILE A 120 16.93 -0.94 -7.08
C ILE A 120 16.63 -2.44 -7.21
N ASP A 121 17.36 -3.19 -8.02
CA ASP A 121 17.11 -4.62 -8.30
C ASP A 121 17.26 -5.49 -7.04
N HIS A 122 18.08 -5.07 -6.07
CA HIS A 122 18.16 -5.74 -4.78
C HIS A 122 16.87 -5.60 -3.94
N PHE A 123 15.96 -4.70 -4.33
CA PHE A 123 14.60 -4.63 -3.78
C PHE A 123 13.60 -5.54 -4.49
N ASN A 124 14.00 -6.31 -5.51
CA ASN A 124 13.08 -7.23 -6.22
C ASN A 124 12.45 -8.27 -5.29
N GLY A 125 13.15 -8.65 -4.20
CA GLY A 125 12.60 -9.53 -3.16
C GLY A 125 11.44 -8.92 -2.36
N PHE A 126 11.24 -7.60 -2.43
CA PHE A 126 10.14 -6.88 -1.79
C PHE A 126 8.95 -6.67 -2.73
N ILE A 127 9.06 -7.03 -4.01
CA ILE A 127 7.93 -6.95 -4.94
C ILE A 127 6.81 -7.85 -4.41
N SER A 128 5.61 -7.29 -4.32
CA SER A 128 4.43 -8.00 -3.88
C SER A 128 4.23 -9.25 -4.73
N PRO A 129 4.00 -10.43 -4.12
CA PRO A 129 3.71 -11.65 -4.87
C PRO A 129 2.39 -11.57 -5.66
N PHE A 130 1.58 -10.53 -5.41
CA PHE A 130 0.34 -10.23 -6.10
C PHE A 130 0.49 -9.18 -7.22
N SER A 131 1.69 -8.63 -7.43
CA SER A 131 2.03 -7.85 -8.62
C SER A 131 2.18 -8.78 -9.84
N LYS A 132 1.09 -9.46 -10.20
CA LYS A 132 1.01 -10.48 -11.26
C LYS A 132 -0.20 -10.21 -12.13
N ALA A 133 0.02 -9.54 -13.27
CA ALA A 133 -1.05 -9.11 -14.17
C ALA A 133 -1.87 -10.30 -14.71
N GLU A 134 -1.20 -11.43 -14.93
CA GLU A 134 -1.78 -12.69 -15.39
C GLU A 134 -2.79 -13.30 -14.41
N ASN A 135 -2.67 -12.99 -13.11
CA ASN A 135 -3.55 -13.51 -12.06
C ASN A 135 -4.71 -12.56 -11.71
N LEU A 136 -4.84 -11.42 -12.40
CA LEU A 136 -5.82 -10.39 -12.07
C LEU A 136 -7.26 -10.94 -11.93
N HIS A 137 -7.67 -11.82 -12.86
CA HIS A 137 -9.01 -12.41 -12.81
C HIS A 137 -9.24 -13.25 -11.54
N LEU A 138 -8.23 -14.00 -11.09
CA LEU A 138 -8.31 -14.81 -9.88
C LEU A 138 -8.48 -13.92 -8.63
N TYR A 139 -7.75 -12.81 -8.55
CA TYR A 139 -7.87 -11.88 -7.42
C TYR A 139 -9.20 -11.12 -7.43
N GLN A 140 -9.73 -10.79 -8.61
CA GLN A 140 -11.06 -10.18 -8.75
C GLN A 140 -12.15 -11.12 -8.21
N GLU A 141 -12.04 -12.40 -8.52
CA GLU A 141 -12.97 -13.42 -8.03
C GLU A 141 -12.86 -13.60 -6.51
N GLU A 142 -11.64 -13.66 -5.98
CA GLU A 142 -11.39 -13.69 -4.52
C GLU A 142 -12.03 -12.48 -3.82
N TYR A 143 -11.85 -11.27 -4.37
CA TYR A 143 -12.41 -10.06 -3.82
C TYR A 143 -13.95 -10.03 -3.89
N ARG A 144 -14.54 -10.56 -4.98
CA ARG A 144 -16.00 -10.71 -5.12
C ARG A 144 -16.59 -11.58 -4.03
N VAL A 145 -15.99 -12.75 -3.77
CA VAL A 145 -16.40 -13.68 -2.70
C VAL A 145 -16.22 -13.02 -1.32
N PHE A 146 -15.10 -12.33 -1.10
CA PHE A 146 -14.86 -11.59 0.14
C PHE A 146 -15.93 -10.51 0.41
N ARG A 147 -16.34 -9.74 -0.61
CA ARG A 147 -17.39 -8.73 -0.45
C ARG A 147 -18.75 -9.34 -0.12
N GLN A 148 -19.09 -10.47 -0.72
CA GLN A 148 -20.34 -11.18 -0.44
C GLN A 148 -20.39 -11.68 1.01
N SER A 149 -19.29 -12.29 1.50
CA SER A 149 -19.24 -12.79 2.88
C SER A 149 -19.39 -11.66 3.91
N LYS A 150 -18.78 -10.49 3.68
CA LYS A 150 -18.95 -9.30 4.53
C LYS A 150 -20.38 -8.78 4.54
N PHE A 151 -21.06 -8.79 3.38
CA PHE A 151 -22.46 -8.38 3.29
C PHE A 151 -23.39 -9.32 4.07
N THR A 152 -23.20 -10.64 3.92
CA THR A 152 -23.97 -11.65 4.66
C THR A 152 -23.75 -11.53 6.17
N GLN A 153 -22.50 -11.34 6.61
CA GLN A 153 -22.18 -11.16 8.03
C GLN A 153 -22.84 -9.91 8.61
N LYS A 154 -22.79 -8.78 7.89
CA LYS A 154 -23.45 -7.54 8.32
C LYS A 154 -24.96 -7.73 8.45
N SER A 155 -25.60 -8.40 7.48
CA SER A 155 -27.04 -8.64 7.48
C SER A 155 -27.49 -9.51 8.67
N LYS A 156 -26.67 -10.48 9.10
CA LYS A 156 -26.93 -11.30 10.29
C LYS A 156 -26.83 -10.53 11.60
N ASN A 157 -25.98 -9.51 11.69
CA ASN A 157 -25.81 -8.70 12.92
C ASN A 157 -26.90 -7.62 13.08
N LEU A 158 -27.81 -7.49 12.11
CA LEU A 158 -28.93 -6.53 12.10
C LEU A 158 -30.28 -7.20 12.44
N LEU A 159 -30.29 -8.52 12.65
CA LEU A 159 -31.43 -9.34 13.10
C LEU A 159 -31.19 -9.79 14.54
#